data_AF-A0A932LLN0-F1
#
_entry.id   AF-A0A932LLN0-F1
#
_cell.length_a   1.000
_cell.length_b   1.000
_cell.length_c   1.000
_cell.angle_alpha   90.00
_cell.angle_beta   90.00
_cell.angle_gamma   90.00
#
_symmetry.space_group_name_H-M   'P 1'
#
loop_
_entity.id
_entity.type
_entity.pdbx_description
1 polymer ?
#
loop_
_entity_poly.entity_id
_entity_poly.type
_entity_poly.pdbx_seq_one_letter_code
_entity_poly.pdbx_strand_id
1 'polypeptide(L)'
;MSSLRGRLNTFSAVFGFAVLLSALVVTTGCSGALGSHQVNRDPLGLGVVPGPLGSPDPQTIEVRVGSVPTERIVSLSLTMTSLKATNSGAQDLELLTAPITVEFTRSAIVTEPVVVRDIYQDTYSALVLPDMTGQVVFFDNNGQLTSQTLNITGQTIALSPNLVLGTDAQVFNVSLDLAQSFTVNTDTVTINSLVATTEAVIPAPPVAPAVGQPESGSVAFLVGTVTAVDTNAKVISLQPPAGNEMQIAYDNNTVFANCDPAALTGMMVETQAETQTSAVVLATQVALIENSASSSELYGTFTGLAPDGMNYNFLVDGGMGVNYAGGLLGKNITVDWLATGYSVNAARLDLSGSTDLVFDEVRIFPGQSVEVKWDTLIVPDPDAVNAGFMSPRMIELEEQTVTGQVSSYNALLGTFTLDVPSDSAIRTMNTGLISISVRQVPQTYLRNSPTFNDGDAVKVRGLIFVHPDYSYVMQHPGDPLVLVMVADRISK
;
A
#
# COMPACT_ATOMS: atom_id res chain seq x y z
N MET A 1 -2.34 14.44 -58.81
CA MET A 1 -1.35 15.45 -59.27
C MET A 1 -0.37 15.66 -58.11
N SER A 2 0.65 14.82 -57.96
CA SER A 2 1.96 14.88 -58.63
C SER A 2 2.81 16.08 -58.22
N SER A 3 3.95 15.76 -57.57
CA SER A 3 5.21 16.52 -57.44
C SER A 3 5.17 17.79 -56.58
N LEU A 4 6.12 18.04 -55.67
CA LEU A 4 7.57 18.03 -55.89
C LEU A 4 8.37 17.70 -54.61
N ARG A 5 9.44 16.90 -54.80
CA ARG A 5 10.63 16.82 -53.94
C ARG A 5 11.70 17.80 -54.48
N GLY A 6 12.53 18.35 -53.59
CA GLY A 6 13.84 18.93 -53.90
C GLY A 6 14.32 19.85 -52.77
N ARG A 7 15.10 19.38 -51.78
CA ARG A 7 16.57 19.17 -51.70
C ARG A 7 17.41 20.45 -51.44
N LEU A 8 18.23 20.32 -50.38
CA LEU A 8 19.60 20.80 -50.11
C LEU A 8 19.85 22.04 -49.21
N ASN A 9 20.53 21.76 -48.08
CA ASN A 9 21.74 22.37 -47.48
C ASN A 9 21.81 23.92 -47.42
N THR A 10 22.22 24.60 -46.34
CA THR A 10 23.37 24.38 -45.44
C THR A 10 23.33 25.53 -44.41
N PHE A 11 23.58 25.29 -43.13
CA PHE A 11 24.40 26.18 -42.29
C PHE A 11 24.89 25.40 -41.05
N SER A 12 26.20 25.27 -40.99
CA SER A 12 26.98 24.58 -39.96
C SER A 12 27.42 25.51 -38.84
N ALA A 13 27.81 24.88 -37.73
CA ALA A 13 28.71 25.33 -36.65
C ALA A 13 28.03 26.19 -35.56
N VAL A 14 28.21 25.96 -34.25
CA VAL A 14 29.39 25.50 -33.50
C VAL A 14 28.91 24.87 -32.17
N PHE A 15 29.39 23.68 -31.82
CA PHE A 15 30.06 23.33 -30.55
C PHE A 15 30.15 21.79 -30.42
N GLY A 16 31.36 21.27 -30.62
CA GLY A 16 31.72 19.92 -30.24
C GLY A 16 32.63 19.94 -29.02
N PHE A 17 32.63 18.86 -28.24
CA PHE A 17 33.82 18.18 -27.71
C PHE A 17 33.39 16.97 -26.86
N ALA A 18 34.20 15.91 -26.87
CA ALA A 18 34.19 14.74 -25.96
C ALA A 18 33.30 13.53 -26.31
N VAL A 19 33.58 12.87 -27.45
CA VAL A 19 33.39 11.41 -27.59
C VAL A 19 34.57 10.86 -28.39
N LEU A 20 35.73 10.66 -27.75
CA LEU A 20 36.81 9.85 -28.34
C LEU A 20 37.92 9.51 -27.32
N LEU A 21 37.63 8.69 -26.31
CA LEU A 21 38.70 8.02 -25.56
C LEU A 21 38.17 6.81 -24.78
N SER A 22 38.09 5.64 -25.43
CA SER A 22 38.38 4.33 -24.79
C SER A 22 37.97 3.18 -25.70
N ALA A 23 38.83 2.85 -26.65
CA ALA A 23 38.95 1.49 -27.15
C ALA A 23 40.44 1.16 -27.28
N LEU A 24 40.78 -0.07 -26.86
CA LEU A 24 42.04 -0.79 -27.10
C LEU A 24 43.11 -0.74 -25.99
N VAL A 25 43.01 -1.70 -25.05
CA VAL A 25 44.17 -2.50 -24.62
C VAL A 25 43.77 -3.97 -24.70
N VAL A 26 44.67 -4.79 -25.25
CA VAL A 26 44.47 -6.15 -25.76
C VAL A 26 45.23 -7.17 -24.88
N THR A 27 44.57 -8.31 -24.68
CA THR A 27 45.06 -9.69 -24.45
C THR A 27 45.56 -10.23 -23.09
N THR A 28 44.94 -11.39 -22.78
CA THR A 28 45.44 -12.69 -22.28
C THR A 28 45.76 -12.89 -20.80
N GLY A 29 45.02 -13.84 -20.21
CA GLY A 29 45.38 -14.61 -19.02
C GLY A 29 44.36 -15.74 -18.76
N CYS A 30 44.67 -16.96 -19.20
CA CYS A 30 44.05 -18.20 -18.70
C CYS A 30 44.55 -18.50 -17.29
N SER A 31 43.64 -18.88 -16.38
CA SER A 31 43.75 -19.99 -15.40
C SER A 31 42.84 -19.72 -14.19
N GLY A 32 42.09 -20.76 -13.78
CA GLY A 32 41.06 -20.66 -12.75
C GLY A 32 41.60 -20.76 -11.32
N ALA A 33 40.73 -20.44 -10.36
CA ALA A 33 40.73 -21.01 -9.02
C ALA A 33 39.36 -20.73 -8.37
N LEU A 34 38.81 -21.78 -7.77
CA LEU A 34 37.66 -21.78 -6.88
C LEU A 34 37.92 -20.78 -5.73
N GLY A 35 36.95 -19.92 -5.43
CA GLY A 35 37.03 -19.00 -4.30
C GLY A 35 35.64 -18.55 -3.87
N SER A 36 35.23 -19.02 -2.69
CA SER A 36 34.05 -18.58 -1.95
C SER A 36 33.97 -17.05 -1.87
N HIS A 37 32.79 -16.48 -2.15
CA HIS A 37 32.47 -15.10 -1.81
C HIS A 37 32.60 -14.88 -0.30
N GLN A 38 33.75 -14.37 0.15
CA GLN A 38 33.85 -13.67 1.41
C GLN A 38 33.41 -12.22 1.19
N VAL A 39 32.42 -11.81 1.97
CA VAL A 39 31.98 -10.43 2.11
C VAL A 39 33.15 -9.56 2.55
N ASN A 40 33.30 -8.44 1.84
CA ASN A 40 34.27 -7.38 2.02
C ASN A 40 34.38 -6.93 3.49
N ARG A 41 35.42 -7.38 4.22
CA ARG A 41 35.81 -6.80 5.51
C ARG A 41 36.91 -5.77 5.26
N ASP A 42 36.67 -4.57 5.77
CA ASP A 42 37.59 -3.42 5.82
C ASP A 42 39.05 -3.85 6.17
N PRO A 43 40.03 -3.62 5.28
CA PRO A 43 41.42 -4.01 5.50
C PRO A 43 42.18 -3.12 6.49
N LEU A 44 41.56 -2.08 7.07
CA LEU A 44 42.24 -1.14 7.95
C LEU A 44 41.77 -1.15 9.42
N GLY A 45 40.77 -1.94 9.80
CA GLY A 45 40.50 -2.26 11.22
C GLY A 45 40.35 -1.04 12.14
N LEU A 46 39.83 0.07 11.63
CA LEU A 46 39.63 1.31 12.36
C LEU A 46 38.14 1.68 12.31
N GLY A 47 37.35 1.14 13.25
CA GLY A 47 36.11 1.80 13.66
C GLY A 47 34.80 1.00 13.72
N VAL A 48 34.79 -0.32 13.60
CA VAL A 48 33.63 -1.09 14.07
C VAL A 48 33.85 -1.37 15.55
N VAL A 49 33.04 -0.75 16.42
CA VAL A 49 33.00 -1.10 17.84
C VAL A 49 32.84 -2.62 17.94
N PRO A 50 33.77 -3.37 18.56
CA PRO A 50 33.59 -4.79 18.74
C PRO A 50 32.29 -5.01 19.49
N GLY A 51 31.33 -5.71 18.87
CA GLY A 51 30.22 -6.29 19.61
C GLY A 51 30.77 -7.11 20.78
N PRO A 52 30.09 -7.15 21.94
CA PRO A 52 30.59 -7.83 23.12
C PRO A 52 31.05 -9.26 22.77
N LEU A 53 32.24 -9.64 23.27
CA LEU A 53 32.86 -10.94 23.02
C LEU A 53 31.86 -12.07 23.37
N GLY A 54 31.48 -12.85 22.35
CA GLY A 54 30.32 -13.76 22.39
C GLY A 54 29.15 -13.35 21.49
N SER A 55 29.35 -12.31 20.65
CA SER A 55 28.34 -11.71 19.77
C SER A 55 27.43 -12.76 19.10
N PRO A 56 26.13 -12.77 19.42
CA PRO A 56 25.19 -13.67 18.76
C PRO A 56 25.13 -13.38 17.26
N ASP A 57 24.86 -14.41 16.47
CA ASP A 57 24.67 -14.26 15.03
C ASP A 57 23.53 -13.25 14.78
N PRO A 58 23.75 -12.22 13.94
CA PRO A 58 22.69 -11.31 13.55
C PRO A 58 21.48 -12.07 13.02
N GLN A 59 20.29 -11.65 13.41
CA GLN A 59 19.02 -12.24 13.01
C GLN A 59 18.25 -11.23 12.20
N THR A 60 17.74 -11.66 11.07
CA THR A 60 16.91 -10.79 10.26
C THR A 60 15.53 -10.64 10.88
N ILE A 61 15.13 -9.40 11.10
CA ILE A 61 13.77 -8.99 11.41
C ILE A 61 13.16 -8.34 10.18
N GLU A 62 11.90 -8.66 9.88
CA GLU A 62 11.08 -7.86 8.99
C GLU A 62 10.13 -7.03 9.85
N VAL A 63 10.21 -5.70 9.73
CA VAL A 63 9.29 -4.79 10.39
C VAL A 63 8.20 -4.42 9.41
N ARG A 64 6.95 -4.67 9.80
CA ARG A 64 5.77 -4.21 9.07
C ARG A 64 5.06 -3.13 9.85
N VAL A 65 4.62 -2.10 9.15
CA VAL A 65 3.86 -1.00 9.74
C VAL A 65 2.48 -0.97 9.08
N GLY A 66 1.45 -0.84 9.89
CA GLY A 66 0.08 -0.66 9.43
C GLY A 66 -0.72 0.19 10.42
N SER A 67 -2.04 0.23 10.22
CA SER A 67 -2.93 0.90 11.16
C SER A 67 -4.14 0.06 11.53
N VAL A 68 -4.77 0.44 12.62
CA VAL A 68 -6.19 0.19 12.84
C VAL A 68 -6.92 1.42 12.28
N PRO A 69 -7.84 1.25 11.31
CA PRO A 69 -8.48 2.39 10.67
C PRO A 69 -9.35 3.16 11.65
N THR A 70 -9.50 4.45 11.39
CA THR A 70 -10.60 5.26 11.92
C THR A 70 -11.41 5.76 10.74
N GLU A 71 -12.73 5.79 10.88
CA GLU A 71 -13.58 6.19 9.77
C GLU A 71 -13.50 7.68 9.43
N ARG A 72 -12.91 8.52 10.31
CA ARG A 72 -12.82 9.97 10.11
C ARG A 72 -11.57 10.43 9.35
N ILE A 73 -10.51 9.63 9.41
CA ILE A 73 -9.24 9.90 8.71
C ILE A 73 -9.29 9.12 7.41
N VAL A 74 -9.14 9.83 6.30
CA VAL A 74 -9.18 9.25 4.96
C VAL A 74 -7.78 8.75 4.58
N SER A 75 -6.78 9.61 4.75
CA SER A 75 -5.36 9.30 4.56
C SER A 75 -4.52 9.97 5.64
N LEU A 76 -3.48 9.27 6.08
CA LEU A 76 -2.47 9.78 6.98
C LEU A 76 -1.10 9.35 6.46
N SER A 77 -0.24 10.31 6.18
CA SER A 77 1.15 10.06 5.79
C SER A 77 2.08 10.57 6.89
N LEU A 78 2.95 9.71 7.41
CA LEU A 78 3.95 10.06 8.42
C LEU A 78 5.36 9.75 7.93
N THR A 79 6.21 10.78 7.89
CA THR A 79 7.63 10.63 7.64
C THR A 79 8.37 10.47 8.97
N MET A 80 9.10 9.35 9.10
CA MET A 80 10.01 9.10 10.21
C MET A 80 11.45 8.99 9.71
N THR A 81 12.35 9.71 10.38
CA THR A 81 13.77 9.75 10.00
C THR A 81 14.59 8.61 10.59
N SER A 82 14.07 7.99 11.64
CA SER A 82 14.65 6.85 12.35
C SER A 82 13.52 6.05 13.00
N LEU A 83 13.81 4.80 13.36
CA LEU A 83 12.99 3.98 14.26
C LEU A 83 13.98 3.14 15.04
N LYS A 84 13.92 3.20 16.38
CA LYS A 84 14.84 2.42 17.22
C LYS A 84 14.10 1.42 18.08
N ALA A 85 14.75 0.35 18.46
CA ALA A 85 14.29 -0.57 19.49
C ALA A 85 15.21 -0.53 20.70
N THR A 86 14.66 -0.42 21.91
CA THR A 86 15.42 -0.41 23.16
C THR A 86 15.64 -1.84 23.64
N ASN A 87 16.89 -2.28 23.68
CA ASN A 87 17.28 -3.63 24.04
C ASN A 87 17.38 -3.85 25.57
N SER A 88 17.72 -5.06 26.02
CA SER A 88 17.79 -5.37 27.47
C SER A 88 18.91 -4.64 28.20
N GLY A 89 19.92 -4.17 27.47
CA GLY A 89 20.99 -3.31 27.96
C GLY A 89 20.62 -1.82 28.02
N ALA A 90 19.35 -1.46 27.76
CA ALA A 90 18.87 -0.08 27.65
C ALA A 90 19.60 0.75 26.58
N GLN A 91 20.06 0.10 25.51
CA GLN A 91 20.61 0.74 24.32
C GLN A 91 19.56 0.77 23.21
N ASP A 92 19.50 1.88 22.49
CA ASP A 92 18.63 2.02 21.33
C ASP A 92 19.36 1.55 20.07
N LEU A 93 18.82 0.51 19.43
CA LEU A 93 19.29 0.00 18.16
C LEU A 93 18.47 0.58 17.02
N GLU A 94 19.13 1.22 16.06
CA GLU A 94 18.48 1.74 14.85
C GLU A 94 17.96 0.59 13.98
N LEU A 95 16.67 0.61 13.63
CA LEU A 95 16.02 -0.33 12.73
C LEU A 95 16.03 0.17 11.29
N LEU A 96 15.81 1.46 11.06
CA LEU A 96 15.82 2.03 9.71
C LEU A 96 17.24 2.35 9.22
N THR A 97 17.45 2.28 7.91
CA THR A 97 18.72 2.67 7.26
C THR A 97 18.62 4.01 6.55
N ALA A 98 17.40 4.50 6.31
CA ALA A 98 17.07 5.77 5.71
C ALA A 98 15.71 6.26 6.25
N PRO A 99 15.40 7.57 6.15
CA PRO A 99 14.06 8.06 6.40
C PRO A 99 13.03 7.34 5.53
N ILE A 100 11.87 7.07 6.11
CA ILE A 100 10.73 6.47 5.40
C ILE A 100 9.51 7.36 5.57
N THR A 101 8.59 7.28 4.61
CA THR A 101 7.25 7.80 4.75
C THR A 101 6.31 6.62 4.75
N VAL A 102 5.54 6.44 5.81
CA VAL A 102 4.52 5.39 5.90
C VAL A 102 3.17 6.02 5.66
N GLU A 103 2.37 5.37 4.83
CA GLU A 103 0.98 5.74 4.63
C GLU A 103 0.05 4.84 5.44
N PHE A 104 -0.94 5.45 6.05
CA PHE A 104 -2.01 4.81 6.79
C PHE A 104 -3.32 5.23 6.13
N THR A 105 -3.87 4.36 5.29
CA THR A 105 -5.13 4.60 4.56
C THR A 105 -6.27 3.82 5.18
N ARG A 106 -7.47 4.05 4.68
CA ARG A 106 -8.69 3.29 5.04
C ARG A 106 -8.67 1.83 4.58
N SER A 107 -7.61 1.38 3.90
CA SER A 107 -7.37 -0.03 3.54
C SER A 107 -6.69 -0.84 4.65
N ALA A 108 -6.67 -0.30 5.88
CA ALA A 108 -5.98 -0.68 7.12
C ALA A 108 -6.19 -2.10 7.69
N ILE A 109 -6.12 -3.11 6.84
CA ILE A 109 -5.83 -4.47 7.26
C ILE A 109 -4.54 -4.98 6.58
N VAL A 110 -3.96 -4.22 5.65
CA VAL A 110 -2.67 -4.54 5.05
C VAL A 110 -1.57 -3.83 5.84
N THR A 111 -0.60 -4.59 6.35
CA THR A 111 0.64 -4.04 6.90
C THR A 111 1.67 -4.00 5.79
N GLU A 112 2.33 -2.86 5.59
CA GLU A 112 3.39 -2.72 4.60
C GLU A 112 4.74 -3.07 5.23
N PRO A 113 5.56 -3.92 4.58
CA PRO A 113 6.92 -4.14 5.04
C PRO A 113 7.74 -2.87 4.82
N VAL A 114 8.34 -2.41 5.89
CA VAL A 114 9.07 -1.15 5.95
C VAL A 114 10.58 -1.38 5.89
N VAL A 115 11.05 -2.46 6.51
CA VAL A 115 12.47 -2.82 6.51
C VAL A 115 12.66 -4.31 6.76
N VAL A 116 13.64 -4.90 6.08
CA VAL A 116 14.22 -6.21 6.39
C VAL A 116 15.66 -5.95 6.83
N ARG A 117 16.02 -6.29 8.07
CA ARG A 117 17.34 -5.97 8.62
C ARG A 117 17.83 -7.00 9.61
N ASP A 118 19.13 -7.22 9.60
CA ASP A 118 19.84 -7.99 10.61
C ASP A 118 20.03 -7.19 11.92
N ILE A 119 19.47 -7.71 13.00
CA ILE A 119 19.63 -7.19 14.37
C ILE A 119 20.04 -8.31 15.34
N TYR A 120 20.69 -7.96 16.45
CA TYR A 120 21.22 -8.95 17.37
C TYR A 120 20.12 -9.63 18.20
N GLN A 121 20.36 -10.89 18.56
CA GLN A 121 19.52 -11.63 19.52
C GLN A 121 19.47 -10.87 20.84
N ASP A 122 18.27 -10.47 21.26
CA ASP A 122 18.04 -9.76 22.52
C ASP A 122 16.54 -9.75 22.85
N THR A 123 16.22 -9.23 24.02
CA THR A 123 14.87 -8.82 24.39
C THR A 123 14.74 -7.31 24.23
N TYR A 124 13.81 -6.88 23.40
CA TYR A 124 13.50 -5.48 23.14
C TYR A 124 12.21 -5.10 23.88
N SER A 125 12.27 -4.00 24.62
CA SER A 125 11.21 -3.58 25.53
C SER A 125 10.43 -2.37 25.06
N ALA A 126 10.94 -1.64 24.06
CA ALA A 126 10.28 -0.46 23.54
C ALA A 126 10.70 -0.17 22.09
N LEU A 127 9.84 0.56 21.38
CA LEU A 127 10.16 1.28 20.16
C LEU A 127 10.32 2.76 20.47
N VAL A 128 11.35 3.38 19.93
CA VAL A 128 11.60 4.81 20.04
C VAL A 128 11.33 5.43 18.68
N LEU A 129 10.25 6.20 18.61
CA LEU A 129 9.87 7.00 17.45
C LEU A 129 10.48 8.40 17.61
N PRO A 130 11.20 8.92 16.61
CA PRO A 130 11.71 10.28 16.62
C PRO A 130 10.56 11.27 16.45
N ASP A 131 10.90 12.57 16.45
CA ASP A 131 9.99 13.58 15.90
C ASP A 131 9.62 13.19 14.46
N MET A 132 8.32 13.22 14.17
CA MET A 132 7.77 12.90 12.86
C MET A 132 7.03 14.10 12.29
N THR A 133 7.05 14.22 10.98
CA THR A 133 6.23 15.18 10.23
C THR A 133 5.29 14.41 9.33
N GLY A 134 4.12 14.95 9.08
CA GLY A 134 3.15 14.26 8.24
C GLY A 134 2.05 15.14 7.72
N GLN A 135 1.11 14.50 7.04
CA GLN A 135 -0.13 15.11 6.58
C GLN A 135 -1.27 14.16 6.93
N VAL A 136 -2.35 14.73 7.46
CA VAL A 136 -3.61 14.02 7.66
C VAL A 136 -4.68 14.66 6.79
N VAL A 137 -5.47 13.83 6.14
CA VAL A 137 -6.66 14.21 5.41
C VAL A 137 -7.86 13.59 6.10
N PHE A 138 -8.84 14.42 6.44
CA PHE A 138 -9.98 14.02 7.26
C PHE A 138 -11.24 14.79 6.86
N PHE A 139 -12.40 14.27 7.25
CA PHE A 139 -13.65 15.01 7.17
C PHE A 139 -13.86 15.86 8.42
N ASP A 140 -13.98 17.16 8.21
CA ASP A 140 -14.35 18.15 9.22
C ASP A 140 -15.80 17.89 9.70
N ASN A 141 -16.26 18.58 10.75
CA ASN A 141 -17.63 18.36 11.25
C ASN A 141 -18.74 18.84 10.29
N ASN A 142 -18.39 19.59 9.25
CA ASN A 142 -19.29 20.04 8.18
C ASN A 142 -19.27 19.09 6.96
N GLY A 143 -18.50 18.00 7.04
CA GLY A 143 -18.30 17.06 5.96
C GLY A 143 -17.42 17.57 4.82
N GLN A 144 -16.62 18.61 5.07
CA GLN A 144 -15.60 19.09 4.15
C GLN A 144 -14.30 18.32 4.34
N LEU A 145 -13.69 17.92 3.22
CA LEU A 145 -12.38 17.31 3.22
C LEU A 145 -11.33 18.36 3.58
N THR A 146 -10.61 18.14 4.67
CA THR A 146 -9.60 19.06 5.18
C THR A 146 -8.27 18.35 5.26
N SER A 147 -7.20 19.08 4.91
CA SER A 147 -5.82 18.60 5.06
C SER A 147 -5.09 19.41 6.12
N GLN A 148 -4.34 18.73 6.97
CA GLN A 148 -3.54 19.36 8.02
C GLN A 148 -2.13 18.76 8.04
N THR A 149 -1.12 19.63 8.06
CA THR A 149 0.26 19.23 8.38
C THR A 149 0.37 18.88 9.86
N LEU A 150 0.96 17.72 10.15
CA LEU A 150 1.21 17.23 11.49
C LEU A 150 2.69 17.37 11.85
N ASN A 151 2.94 17.79 13.08
CA ASN A 151 4.25 17.71 13.73
C ASN A 151 4.05 16.91 15.02
N ILE A 152 4.59 15.70 15.05
CA ILE A 152 4.43 14.76 16.15
C ILE A 152 5.75 14.72 16.90
N THR A 153 5.71 15.10 18.18
CA THR A 153 6.87 14.95 19.07
C THR A 153 7.19 13.46 19.25
N GLY A 154 8.48 13.13 19.26
CA GLY A 154 8.97 11.77 19.43
C GLY A 154 8.45 11.11 20.71
N GLN A 155 8.19 9.81 20.63
CA GLN A 155 7.56 9.02 21.69
C GLN A 155 8.24 7.66 21.82
N THR A 156 8.20 7.11 23.03
CA THR A 156 8.61 5.74 23.31
C THR A 156 7.38 4.88 23.52
N ILE A 157 7.19 3.87 22.68
CA ILE A 157 6.11 2.91 22.77
C ILE A 157 6.64 1.66 23.46
N ALA A 158 6.14 1.37 24.66
CA ALA A 158 6.49 0.15 25.37
C ALA A 158 5.90 -1.08 24.66
N LEU A 159 6.71 -2.14 24.54
CA LEU A 159 6.28 -3.43 23.98
C LEU A 159 5.70 -4.29 25.09
N SER A 160 4.50 -4.82 24.88
CA SER A 160 3.83 -5.70 25.83
C SER A 160 3.07 -6.81 25.10
N PRO A 161 3.61 -8.04 25.03
CA PRO A 161 4.88 -8.48 25.64
C PRO A 161 6.11 -7.89 24.96
N ASN A 162 7.26 -7.94 25.64
CA ASN A 162 8.56 -7.60 25.04
C ASN A 162 8.81 -8.47 23.79
N LEU A 163 9.44 -7.89 22.76
CA LEU A 163 9.90 -8.62 21.58
C LEU A 163 11.16 -9.42 21.95
N VAL A 164 11.12 -10.75 21.85
CA VAL A 164 12.27 -11.61 22.13
C VAL A 164 12.79 -12.19 20.82
N LEU A 165 13.97 -11.76 20.40
CA LEU A 165 14.63 -12.27 19.21
C LEU A 165 15.57 -13.42 19.58
N GLY A 166 15.16 -14.63 19.20
CA GLY A 166 15.93 -15.88 19.34
C GLY A 166 16.79 -16.17 18.12
N THR A 167 16.94 -17.43 17.73
CA THR A 167 17.74 -17.85 16.56
C THR A 167 16.97 -17.89 15.24
N ASP A 168 15.66 -17.66 15.29
CA ASP A 168 14.78 -17.72 14.13
C ASP A 168 14.46 -16.30 13.65
N ALA A 169 14.34 -16.13 12.33
CA ALA A 169 13.82 -14.90 11.74
C ALA A 169 12.44 -14.56 12.31
N GLN A 170 12.12 -13.28 12.43
CA GLN A 170 10.81 -12.84 12.93
C GLN A 170 10.20 -11.74 12.06
N VAL A 171 8.88 -11.80 11.91
CA VAL A 171 8.07 -10.69 11.40
C VAL A 171 7.51 -9.94 12.60
N PHE A 172 7.80 -8.65 12.65
CA PHE A 172 7.37 -7.75 13.70
C PHE A 172 6.39 -6.72 13.14
N ASN A 173 5.12 -6.90 13.49
CA ASN A 173 4.03 -6.05 13.06
C ASN A 173 3.82 -4.94 14.08
N VAL A 174 3.80 -3.69 13.60
CA VAL A 174 3.46 -2.49 14.36
C VAL A 174 2.22 -1.89 13.73
N SER A 175 1.11 -1.88 14.45
CA SER A 175 -0.15 -1.30 13.96
C SER A 175 -0.54 -0.09 14.80
N LEU A 176 -0.58 1.09 14.18
CA LEU A 176 -0.96 2.34 14.83
C LEU A 176 -2.48 2.42 14.98
N ASP A 177 -2.99 2.60 16.20
CA ASP A 177 -4.40 2.87 16.44
C ASP A 177 -4.71 4.34 16.13
N LEU A 178 -5.22 4.60 14.93
CA LEU A 178 -5.51 5.96 14.47
C LEU A 178 -6.60 6.62 15.32
N ALA A 179 -7.59 5.86 15.81
CA ALA A 179 -8.71 6.41 16.58
C ALA A 179 -8.26 6.88 17.98
N GLN A 180 -7.31 6.16 18.60
CA GLN A 180 -6.75 6.57 19.88
C GLN A 180 -5.63 7.60 19.73
N SER A 181 -4.83 7.50 18.67
CA SER A 181 -3.68 8.37 18.43
C SER A 181 -4.07 9.77 17.95
N PHE A 182 -5.23 9.91 17.30
CA PHE A 182 -5.68 11.16 16.71
C PHE A 182 -7.13 11.46 17.07
N THR A 183 -7.39 12.71 17.44
CA THR A 183 -8.76 13.20 17.66
C THR A 183 -9.09 14.23 16.60
N VAL A 184 -10.07 13.91 15.76
CA VAL A 184 -10.59 14.83 14.75
C VAL A 184 -11.59 15.79 15.41
N ASN A 185 -11.23 17.06 15.51
CA ASN A 185 -12.06 18.14 16.00
C ASN A 185 -12.90 18.74 14.86
N THR A 186 -13.42 19.96 15.06
CA THR A 186 -14.27 20.64 14.08
C THR A 186 -13.58 20.86 12.74
N ASP A 187 -12.34 21.32 12.75
CA ASP A 187 -11.55 21.76 11.59
C ASP A 187 -10.07 21.36 11.69
N THR A 188 -9.70 20.60 12.72
CA THR A 188 -8.32 20.25 13.04
C THR A 188 -8.23 18.84 13.63
N VAL A 189 -7.06 18.23 13.53
CA VAL A 189 -6.69 16.98 14.20
C VAL A 189 -5.73 17.30 15.33
N THR A 190 -6.09 16.88 16.54
CA THR A 190 -5.19 16.86 17.69
C THR A 190 -4.46 15.53 17.76
N ILE A 191 -3.15 15.61 17.96
CA ILE A 191 -2.28 14.45 18.17
C ILE A 191 -2.33 14.12 19.67
N ASN A 192 -2.72 12.90 20.00
CA ASN A 192 -2.64 12.35 21.35
C ASN A 192 -1.28 11.66 21.55
N SER A 193 -1.17 10.79 22.55
CA SER A 193 -0.08 9.81 22.56
C SER A 193 -0.30 8.78 21.45
N LEU A 194 0.76 8.42 20.73
CA LEU A 194 0.68 7.37 19.73
C LEU A 194 0.42 6.04 20.43
N VAL A 195 -0.66 5.39 20.06
CA VAL A 195 -1.03 4.06 20.56
C VAL A 195 -0.77 3.08 19.44
N ALA A 196 0.12 2.11 19.66
CA ALA A 196 0.37 1.05 18.70
C ALA A 196 0.19 -0.32 19.37
N THR A 197 -0.36 -1.27 18.62
CA THR A 197 -0.33 -2.69 18.96
C THR A 197 0.83 -3.34 18.24
N THR A 198 1.56 -4.21 18.95
CA THR A 198 2.71 -4.90 18.40
C THR A 198 2.55 -6.40 18.50
N GLU A 199 2.91 -7.11 17.44
CA GLU A 199 2.87 -8.58 17.40
C GLU A 199 4.14 -9.08 16.72
N ALA A 200 4.77 -10.09 17.32
CA ALA A 200 5.93 -10.77 16.76
C ALA A 200 5.53 -12.20 16.40
N VAL A 201 5.79 -12.60 15.17
CA VAL A 201 5.44 -13.92 14.65
C VAL A 201 6.69 -14.57 14.05
N ILE A 202 6.91 -15.84 14.39
CA ILE A 202 7.90 -16.67 13.71
C ILE A 202 7.28 -17.06 12.35
N PRO A 203 7.94 -16.76 11.22
CA PRO A 203 7.39 -17.11 9.92
C PRO A 203 7.14 -18.61 9.82
N ALA A 204 5.94 -18.99 9.40
CA ALA A 204 5.64 -20.39 9.13
C ALA A 204 6.37 -20.87 7.86
N PRO A 205 6.73 -22.16 7.75
CA PRO A 205 7.19 -22.72 6.48
C PRO A 205 6.13 -22.51 5.39
N PRO A 206 6.53 -22.41 4.11
CA PRO A 206 5.66 -21.96 3.04
C PRO A 206 4.51 -22.95 2.86
N VAL A 207 3.34 -22.57 3.37
CA VAL A 207 2.08 -23.17 3.00
C VAL A 207 1.44 -22.12 2.14
N ALA A 208 1.38 -22.35 0.82
CA ALA A 208 0.67 -21.46 -0.10
C ALA A 208 -0.63 -21.03 0.60
N PRO A 209 -0.85 -19.73 0.85
CA PRO A 209 -1.99 -19.31 1.63
C PRO A 209 -3.21 -19.82 0.89
N ALA A 210 -3.94 -20.77 1.51
CA ALA A 210 -5.23 -21.11 0.95
C ALA A 210 -6.02 -19.80 0.90
N VAL A 211 -6.76 -19.57 -0.19
CA VAL A 211 -7.60 -18.38 -0.35
C VAL A 211 -8.39 -18.17 0.95
N GLY A 212 -8.15 -17.07 1.66
CA GLY A 212 -8.77 -16.78 2.96
C GLY A 212 -8.03 -17.25 4.22
N GLN A 213 -6.73 -17.58 4.20
CA GLN A 213 -5.95 -17.86 5.43
C GLN A 213 -5.40 -16.57 6.09
N PRO A 214 -5.20 -16.57 7.43
CA PRO A 214 -4.65 -15.43 8.15
C PRO A 214 -3.23 -15.07 7.70
N GLU A 215 -2.92 -13.77 7.74
CA GLU A 215 -1.55 -13.22 7.67
C GLU A 215 -0.78 -13.55 8.96
N SER A 216 -0.51 -14.83 9.23
CA SER A 216 0.44 -15.23 10.28
C SER A 216 1.87 -15.25 9.72
N GLY A 217 2.31 -14.12 9.13
CA GLY A 217 3.67 -13.95 8.59
C GLY A 217 3.78 -13.84 7.07
N SER A 218 2.73 -14.05 6.28
CA SER A 218 2.76 -13.82 4.82
C SER A 218 2.73 -12.31 4.51
N VAL A 219 3.60 -11.82 3.63
CA VAL A 219 3.58 -10.44 3.10
C VAL A 219 2.44 -10.35 2.10
N ALA A 220 1.33 -9.75 2.52
CA ALA A 220 0.23 -9.49 1.62
C ALA A 220 0.57 -8.27 0.75
N PHE A 221 0.84 -8.52 -0.54
CA PHE A 221 0.86 -7.55 -1.65
C PHE A 221 1.93 -6.45 -1.57
N LEU A 222 3.13 -6.80 -2.00
CA LEU A 222 4.18 -5.85 -2.35
C LEU A 222 3.93 -5.30 -3.74
N VAL A 223 3.48 -4.07 -3.83
CA VAL A 223 3.46 -3.35 -5.10
C VAL A 223 4.74 -2.53 -5.25
N GLY A 224 5.33 -2.54 -6.44
CA GLY A 224 6.44 -1.66 -6.73
C GLY A 224 6.91 -1.74 -8.18
N THR A 225 7.87 -0.88 -8.51
CA THR A 225 8.56 -0.94 -9.80
C THR A 225 9.76 -1.87 -9.68
N VAL A 226 9.86 -2.86 -10.56
CA VAL A 226 11.01 -3.76 -10.59
C VAL A 226 12.22 -2.99 -11.13
N THR A 227 13.27 -2.86 -10.33
CA THR A 227 14.49 -2.13 -10.69
C THR A 227 15.55 -3.04 -11.30
N ALA A 228 15.56 -4.32 -10.92
CA ALA A 228 16.44 -5.33 -11.48
C ALA A 228 15.87 -6.74 -11.31
N VAL A 229 16.27 -7.66 -12.18
CA VAL A 229 15.99 -9.10 -12.05
C VAL A 229 17.27 -9.90 -12.28
N ASP A 230 17.61 -10.77 -11.33
CA ASP A 230 18.65 -11.78 -11.50
C ASP A 230 18.00 -13.15 -11.64
N THR A 231 17.94 -13.66 -12.87
CA THR A 231 17.33 -14.97 -13.16
C THR A 231 18.19 -16.15 -12.75
N ASN A 232 19.48 -15.95 -12.49
CA ASN A 232 20.38 -16.99 -12.00
C ASN A 232 20.26 -17.13 -10.48
N ALA A 233 20.27 -16.01 -9.76
CA ALA A 233 20.03 -15.98 -8.32
C ALA A 233 18.54 -16.14 -7.96
N LYS A 234 17.66 -15.98 -8.94
CA LYS A 234 16.19 -15.93 -8.80
C LYS A 234 15.74 -14.88 -7.80
N VAL A 235 16.15 -13.64 -8.05
CA VAL A 235 15.81 -12.48 -7.21
C VAL A 235 15.24 -11.36 -8.08
N ILE A 236 14.20 -10.72 -7.58
CA ILE A 236 13.58 -9.50 -8.12
C ILE A 236 13.90 -8.37 -7.13
N SER A 237 14.60 -7.33 -7.58
CA SER A 237 14.70 -6.08 -6.85
C SER A 237 13.47 -5.23 -7.15
N LEU A 238 12.73 -4.89 -6.11
CA LEU A 238 11.47 -4.14 -6.18
C LEU A 238 11.62 -2.82 -5.42
N GLN A 239 11.39 -1.70 -6.09
CA GLN A 239 11.24 -0.41 -5.44
C GLN A 239 9.77 -0.17 -5.11
N PRO A 240 9.33 -0.30 -3.84
CA PRO A 240 7.98 0.06 -3.43
C PRO A 240 7.75 1.58 -3.55
N PRO A 241 6.48 2.04 -3.59
CA PRO A 241 6.13 3.46 -3.56
C PRO A 241 6.74 4.22 -2.38
N ALA A 242 6.88 3.53 -1.25
CA ALA A 242 7.48 4.02 -0.03
C ALA A 242 8.52 3.03 0.52
N GLY A 243 9.64 3.56 1.02
CA GLY A 243 10.69 2.76 1.65
C GLY A 243 11.86 2.41 0.73
N ASN A 244 12.69 1.49 1.20
CA ASN A 244 13.88 1.04 0.48
C ASN A 244 13.54 0.00 -0.58
N GLU A 245 14.40 -0.14 -1.59
CA GLU A 245 14.38 -1.29 -2.49
C GLU A 245 14.43 -2.59 -1.68
N MET A 246 13.53 -3.52 -2.01
CA MET A 246 13.45 -4.85 -1.42
C MET A 246 13.91 -5.90 -2.42
N GLN A 247 14.56 -6.94 -1.92
CA GLN A 247 14.90 -8.12 -2.71
C GLN A 247 13.91 -9.24 -2.42
N ILE A 248 13.22 -9.68 -3.45
CA ILE A 248 12.23 -10.75 -3.38
C ILE A 248 12.80 -11.95 -4.14
N ALA A 249 13.04 -13.05 -3.43
CA ALA A 249 13.41 -14.31 -4.06
C ALA A 249 12.18 -14.95 -4.74
N TYR A 250 12.42 -15.77 -5.74
CA TYR A 250 11.39 -16.60 -6.34
C TYR A 250 11.94 -18.00 -6.67
N ASP A 251 11.06 -18.97 -6.88
CA ASP A 251 11.46 -20.34 -7.19
C ASP A 251 10.64 -20.92 -8.36
N ASN A 252 10.63 -22.26 -8.49
CA ASN A 252 9.85 -22.91 -9.55
C ASN A 252 8.36 -23.04 -9.21
N ASN A 253 7.95 -22.73 -7.98
CA ASN A 253 6.58 -22.75 -7.51
C ASN A 253 5.94 -21.36 -7.54
N THR A 254 6.73 -20.29 -7.64
CA THR A 254 6.22 -18.93 -7.83
C THR A 254 5.38 -18.84 -9.11
N VAL A 255 4.14 -18.36 -8.96
CA VAL A 255 3.22 -18.13 -10.07
C VAL A 255 3.48 -16.76 -10.70
N PHE A 256 3.84 -16.72 -11.98
CA PHE A 256 3.95 -15.47 -12.74
C PHE A 256 2.67 -15.23 -13.55
N ALA A 257 1.87 -14.27 -13.13
CA ALA A 257 0.63 -13.89 -13.81
C ALA A 257 0.92 -12.78 -14.83
N ASN A 258 0.70 -13.08 -16.11
CA ASN A 258 0.85 -12.16 -17.23
C ASN A 258 2.25 -11.54 -17.39
N CYS A 259 3.29 -12.16 -16.84
CA CYS A 259 4.68 -11.71 -16.97
C CYS A 259 5.67 -12.85 -17.20
N ASP A 260 6.82 -12.47 -17.74
CA ASP A 260 8.05 -13.25 -17.68
C ASP A 260 9.00 -12.53 -16.73
N PRO A 261 9.55 -13.18 -15.67
CA PRO A 261 10.49 -12.54 -14.76
C PRO A 261 11.64 -11.83 -15.48
N ALA A 262 12.16 -12.39 -16.58
CA ALA A 262 13.27 -11.78 -17.31
C ALA A 262 12.93 -10.44 -17.99
N ALA A 263 11.63 -10.15 -18.16
CA ALA A 263 11.13 -8.94 -18.80
C ALA A 263 10.64 -7.88 -17.81
N LEU A 264 10.67 -8.15 -16.50
CA LEU A 264 10.02 -7.29 -15.51
C LEU A 264 10.73 -5.97 -15.24
N THR A 265 12.02 -5.82 -15.57
CA THR A 265 12.76 -4.58 -15.27
C THR A 265 12.07 -3.34 -15.85
N GLY A 266 11.74 -2.38 -14.99
CA GLY A 266 11.01 -1.14 -15.29
C GLY A 266 9.49 -1.29 -15.30
N MET A 267 8.95 -2.49 -15.09
CA MET A 267 7.51 -2.76 -14.99
C MET A 267 7.03 -2.65 -13.54
N MET A 268 5.74 -2.36 -13.38
CA MET A 268 5.08 -2.36 -12.08
C MET A 268 4.44 -3.72 -11.83
N VAL A 269 4.77 -4.31 -10.69
CA VAL A 269 4.30 -5.64 -10.32
C VAL A 269 3.67 -5.61 -8.93
N GLU A 270 2.67 -6.45 -8.76
CA GLU A 270 2.14 -6.86 -7.49
C GLU A 270 2.76 -8.20 -7.13
N THR A 271 3.33 -8.31 -5.94
CA THR A 271 3.98 -9.55 -5.48
C THR A 271 3.35 -10.01 -4.18
N GLN A 272 2.80 -11.21 -4.18
CA GLN A 272 2.51 -11.92 -2.93
C GLN A 272 3.78 -12.66 -2.53
N ALA A 273 4.25 -12.42 -1.31
CA ALA A 273 5.48 -13.02 -0.82
C ALA A 273 5.36 -13.48 0.63
N GLU A 274 6.27 -14.34 1.06
CA GLU A 274 6.33 -14.84 2.42
C GLU A 274 7.76 -14.79 2.92
N THR A 275 7.96 -14.16 4.07
CA THR A 275 9.23 -14.22 4.79
C THR A 275 9.47 -15.65 5.23
N GLN A 276 10.55 -16.27 4.78
CA GLN A 276 10.90 -17.63 5.16
C GLN A 276 11.59 -17.66 6.52
N THR A 277 11.75 -18.84 7.12
CA THR A 277 12.57 -19.01 8.34
C THR A 277 14.03 -18.64 8.12
N SER A 278 14.50 -18.65 6.86
CA SER A 278 15.82 -18.14 6.45
C SER A 278 15.86 -16.62 6.27
N ALA A 279 14.77 -15.92 6.61
CA ALA A 279 14.51 -14.50 6.39
C ALA A 279 14.47 -14.02 4.92
N VAL A 280 14.58 -14.94 3.97
CA VAL A 280 14.37 -14.63 2.56
C VAL A 280 12.88 -14.34 2.34
N VAL A 281 12.55 -13.19 1.75
CA VAL A 281 11.19 -12.91 1.28
C VAL A 281 10.98 -13.65 -0.03
N LEU A 282 10.18 -14.72 -0.02
CA LEU A 282 9.94 -15.60 -1.17
C LEU A 282 8.59 -15.28 -1.81
N ALA A 283 8.58 -14.90 -3.09
CA ALA A 283 7.35 -14.70 -3.86
C ALA A 283 6.59 -16.02 -4.06
N THR A 284 5.33 -16.04 -3.71
CA THR A 284 4.37 -17.10 -4.08
C THR A 284 3.68 -16.75 -5.39
N GLN A 285 3.45 -15.46 -5.66
CA GLN A 285 2.90 -14.96 -6.91
C GLN A 285 3.50 -13.61 -7.27
N VAL A 286 3.80 -13.40 -8.55
CA VAL A 286 4.16 -12.10 -9.12
C VAL A 286 3.19 -11.83 -10.27
N ALA A 287 2.43 -10.75 -10.17
CA ALA A 287 1.49 -10.33 -11.19
C ALA A 287 1.95 -9.01 -11.82
N LEU A 288 1.95 -8.95 -13.14
CA LEU A 288 2.15 -7.69 -13.86
C LEU A 288 0.91 -6.83 -13.67
N ILE A 289 1.08 -5.66 -13.06
CA ILE A 289 0.00 -4.66 -12.96
C ILE A 289 0.02 -3.81 -14.23
N GLU A 290 1.20 -3.35 -14.62
CA GLU A 290 1.38 -2.48 -15.79
C GLU A 290 2.53 -2.92 -16.68
N ASN A 291 2.21 -3.11 -17.96
CA ASN A 291 3.15 -3.58 -18.97
C ASN A 291 3.87 -2.46 -19.72
N SER A 292 3.56 -1.20 -19.41
CA SER A 292 4.13 -0.05 -20.09
C SER A 292 5.02 0.75 -19.15
N ALA A 293 6.28 0.94 -19.57
CA ALA A 293 7.20 1.90 -18.97
C ALA A 293 6.70 3.36 -19.06
N SER A 294 5.56 3.62 -19.72
CA SER A 294 4.91 4.93 -19.77
C SER A 294 3.60 5.02 -18.96
N SER A 295 3.13 3.92 -18.36
CA SER A 295 1.89 3.94 -17.58
C SER A 295 2.13 4.54 -16.20
N SER A 296 1.06 4.97 -15.58
CA SER A 296 1.03 5.39 -14.18
C SER A 296 -0.29 5.00 -13.54
N GLU A 297 -0.24 4.79 -12.23
CA GLU A 297 -1.35 4.35 -11.40
C GLU A 297 -1.42 5.22 -10.15
N LEU A 298 -2.65 5.54 -9.74
CA LEU A 298 -2.96 6.19 -8.48
C LEU A 298 -4.02 5.34 -7.82
N TYR A 299 -3.87 5.15 -6.52
CA TYR A 299 -4.86 4.52 -5.67
C TYR A 299 -5.43 5.61 -4.78
N GLY A 300 -6.72 5.56 -4.52
CA GLY A 300 -7.37 6.64 -3.79
C GLY A 300 -8.87 6.46 -3.66
N THR A 301 -9.51 7.52 -3.18
CA THR A 301 -10.95 7.51 -2.89
C THR A 301 -11.64 8.65 -3.63
N PHE A 302 -12.77 8.36 -4.30
CA PHE A 302 -13.62 9.44 -4.83
C PHE A 302 -14.25 10.23 -3.68
N THR A 303 -14.15 11.56 -3.68
CA THR A 303 -14.62 12.40 -2.56
C THR A 303 -15.87 13.22 -2.87
N GLY A 304 -16.34 13.20 -4.12
CA GLY A 304 -17.49 13.99 -4.55
C GLY A 304 -17.41 14.35 -6.02
N LEU A 305 -18.47 15.01 -6.52
CA LEU A 305 -18.39 15.68 -7.81
C LEU A 305 -17.46 16.90 -7.71
N ALA A 306 -16.69 17.13 -8.76
CA ALA A 306 -15.95 18.36 -8.95
C ALA A 306 -16.93 19.55 -9.11
N PRO A 307 -16.47 20.81 -8.95
CA PRO A 307 -17.33 22.00 -9.04
C PRO A 307 -18.09 22.13 -10.37
N ASP A 308 -17.57 21.54 -11.45
CA ASP A 308 -18.21 21.50 -12.76
C ASP A 308 -19.44 20.59 -12.85
N GLY A 309 -19.65 19.71 -11.85
CA GLY A 309 -20.72 18.72 -11.81
C GLY A 309 -20.61 17.60 -12.85
N MET A 310 -19.52 17.57 -13.61
CA MET A 310 -19.27 16.63 -14.70
C MET A 310 -18.11 15.69 -14.41
N ASN A 311 -17.21 16.05 -13.50
CA ASN A 311 -16.05 15.27 -13.10
C ASN A 311 -16.13 14.84 -11.63
N TYR A 312 -15.25 13.95 -11.18
CA TYR A 312 -15.12 13.59 -9.76
C TYR A 312 -13.85 14.18 -9.15
N ASN A 313 -13.94 14.57 -7.89
CA ASN A 313 -12.77 14.76 -7.05
C ASN A 313 -12.26 13.38 -6.60
N PHE A 314 -10.98 13.13 -6.81
CA PHE A 314 -10.29 11.92 -6.38
C PHE A 314 -9.18 12.31 -5.41
N LEU A 315 -9.31 11.85 -4.16
CA LEU A 315 -8.26 11.99 -3.18
C LEU A 315 -7.19 10.95 -3.46
N VAL A 316 -5.98 11.43 -3.74
CA VAL A 316 -4.83 10.56 -3.98
C VAL A 316 -4.31 10.03 -2.64
N ASP A 317 -4.40 8.72 -2.48
CA ASP A 317 -3.83 8.02 -1.34
C ASP A 317 -2.41 7.56 -1.72
N GLY A 318 -2.25 6.82 -2.83
CA GLY A 318 -0.94 6.38 -3.31
C GLY A 318 -0.79 6.53 -4.82
N GLY A 319 0.41 6.25 -5.33
CA GLY A 319 0.64 6.22 -6.76
C GLY A 319 2.04 5.80 -7.18
N MET A 320 2.16 5.43 -8.45
CA MET A 320 3.39 4.99 -9.09
C MET A 320 3.37 5.19 -10.61
N GLY A 321 4.54 5.02 -11.23
CA GLY A 321 4.75 5.17 -12.65
C GLY A 321 5.35 6.52 -13.07
N VAL A 322 5.60 6.68 -14.36
CA VAL A 322 6.43 7.80 -14.88
C VAL A 322 5.77 9.17 -14.85
N ASN A 323 4.44 9.22 -14.82
CA ASN A 323 3.65 10.45 -14.78
C ASN A 323 3.21 10.77 -13.34
N TYR A 324 3.56 9.92 -12.36
CA TYR A 324 3.29 10.18 -10.95
C TYR A 324 4.30 11.18 -10.38
N ALA A 325 3.78 12.27 -9.83
CA ALA A 325 4.56 13.20 -9.03
C ALA A 325 4.22 12.97 -7.55
N GLY A 326 5.21 12.57 -6.74
CA GLY A 326 5.03 12.27 -5.30
C GLY A 326 4.42 13.40 -4.45
N GLY A 327 4.26 14.61 -4.99
CA GLY A 327 3.59 15.73 -4.33
C GLY A 327 2.06 15.70 -4.39
N LEU A 328 1.45 14.62 -4.89
CA LEU A 328 -0.01 14.47 -5.00
C LEU A 328 -0.66 13.79 -3.80
N LEU A 329 0.11 13.03 -3.00
CA LEU A 329 -0.38 12.37 -1.79
C LEU A 329 -1.21 13.33 -0.92
N GLY A 330 -2.39 12.87 -0.50
CA GLY A 330 -3.32 13.62 0.35
C GLY A 330 -3.96 14.84 -0.33
N LYS A 331 -3.90 14.96 -1.66
CA LYS A 331 -4.55 16.03 -2.43
C LYS A 331 -5.65 15.48 -3.32
N ASN A 332 -6.67 16.30 -3.54
CA ASN A 332 -7.64 16.04 -4.59
C ASN A 332 -7.06 16.37 -5.96
N ILE A 333 -7.37 15.52 -6.93
CA ILE A 333 -7.29 15.79 -8.36
C ILE A 333 -8.67 15.65 -8.99
N THR A 334 -8.91 16.40 -10.06
CA THR A 334 -10.12 16.26 -10.87
C THR A 334 -9.93 15.08 -11.82
N VAL A 335 -10.85 14.13 -11.82
CA VAL A 335 -10.82 12.95 -12.67
C VAL A 335 -12.00 13.01 -13.64
N ASP A 336 -11.68 12.94 -14.94
CA ASP A 336 -12.65 12.63 -15.98
C ASP A 336 -13.07 11.16 -15.84
N TRP A 337 -14.07 10.94 -15.00
CA TRP A 337 -14.52 9.60 -14.66
C TRP A 337 -15.10 8.85 -15.85
N LEU A 338 -15.34 9.48 -17.01
CA LEU A 338 -15.67 8.80 -18.27
C LEU A 338 -14.44 8.05 -18.82
N ALA A 339 -13.97 7.09 -18.03
CA ALA A 339 -12.84 6.25 -18.38
C ALA A 339 -13.19 5.37 -19.58
N THR A 340 -12.16 4.99 -20.34
CA THR A 340 -12.34 4.07 -21.46
C THR A 340 -12.62 2.62 -21.02
N GLY A 341 -12.48 2.31 -19.73
CA GLY A 341 -12.76 1.00 -19.16
C GLY A 341 -13.01 1.05 -17.65
N TYR A 342 -13.80 0.10 -17.17
CA TYR A 342 -14.04 -0.16 -15.76
C TYR A 342 -13.73 -1.63 -15.47
N SER A 343 -13.08 -1.89 -14.35
CA SER A 343 -12.77 -3.24 -13.88
C SER A 343 -12.96 -3.35 -12.38
N VAL A 344 -12.92 -4.58 -11.87
CA VAL A 344 -13.04 -4.89 -10.45
C VAL A 344 -11.83 -5.73 -10.09
N ASN A 345 -11.07 -5.30 -9.09
CA ASN A 345 -9.98 -6.09 -8.54
C ASN A 345 -10.57 -7.22 -7.66
N ALA A 346 -11.00 -8.28 -8.34
CA ALA A 346 -11.62 -9.45 -7.72
C ALA A 346 -10.61 -10.55 -7.38
N ALA A 347 -9.30 -10.25 -7.31
CA ALA A 347 -8.25 -11.25 -7.14
C ALA A 347 -8.46 -12.16 -5.91
N ARG A 348 -9.12 -11.65 -4.87
CA ARG A 348 -9.41 -12.35 -3.61
C ARG A 348 -10.88 -12.75 -3.43
N LEU A 349 -11.72 -12.31 -4.35
CA LEU A 349 -13.17 -12.47 -4.27
C LEU A 349 -13.67 -13.22 -5.50
N ASP A 350 -14.11 -14.45 -5.29
CA ASP A 350 -14.96 -15.15 -6.23
C ASP A 350 -16.31 -14.44 -6.35
N LEU A 351 -16.43 -13.62 -7.38
CA LEU A 351 -17.67 -12.95 -7.80
C LEU A 351 -18.44 -13.79 -8.83
N SER A 352 -18.03 -15.03 -9.10
CA SER A 352 -18.71 -15.89 -10.08
C SER A 352 -20.18 -16.09 -9.69
N GLY A 353 -21.07 -15.93 -10.66
CA GLY A 353 -22.52 -16.01 -10.44
C GLY A 353 -23.18 -14.73 -9.91
N SER A 354 -22.43 -13.69 -9.57
CA SER A 354 -22.98 -12.39 -9.16
C SER A 354 -23.16 -11.47 -10.37
N THR A 355 -24.33 -11.52 -11.01
CA THR A 355 -24.65 -10.61 -12.14
C THR A 355 -25.13 -9.23 -11.70
N ASP A 356 -25.42 -9.07 -10.42
CA ASP A 356 -25.90 -7.84 -9.81
C ASP A 356 -24.79 -6.91 -9.32
N LEU A 357 -23.55 -7.41 -9.23
CA LEU A 357 -22.37 -6.66 -8.81
C LEU A 357 -21.67 -6.09 -10.04
N VAL A 358 -22.11 -4.91 -10.45
CA VAL A 358 -21.55 -4.20 -11.61
C VAL A 358 -20.83 -2.94 -11.13
N PHE A 359 -19.64 -2.72 -11.67
CA PHE A 359 -18.90 -1.48 -11.51
C PHE A 359 -18.73 -0.83 -12.88
N ASP A 360 -19.33 0.35 -13.04
CA ASP A 360 -19.31 1.14 -14.25
C ASP A 360 -19.56 2.61 -13.91
N GLU A 361 -19.57 3.42 -14.95
CA GLU A 361 -19.71 4.87 -14.86
C GLU A 361 -20.94 5.27 -14.02
N VAL A 362 -22.10 4.63 -14.20
CA VAL A 362 -23.33 5.03 -13.50
C VAL A 362 -23.43 4.56 -12.04
N ARG A 363 -22.44 3.79 -11.58
CA ARG A 363 -22.35 3.18 -10.25
C ARG A 363 -21.11 3.60 -9.46
N ILE A 364 -20.43 4.68 -9.88
CA ILE A 364 -19.45 5.37 -9.06
C ILE A 364 -20.18 6.24 -8.03
N PHE A 365 -19.65 6.27 -6.80
CA PHE A 365 -20.15 7.14 -5.74
C PHE A 365 -19.00 7.63 -4.83
N PRO A 366 -19.18 8.76 -4.12
CA PRO A 366 -18.21 9.24 -3.14
C PRO A 366 -17.93 8.23 -2.01
N GLY A 367 -16.68 8.03 -1.63
CA GLY A 367 -16.26 7.09 -0.60
C GLY A 367 -15.94 5.69 -1.11
N GLN A 368 -15.96 5.50 -2.43
CA GLN A 368 -15.49 4.30 -3.11
C GLN A 368 -13.98 4.39 -3.37
N SER A 369 -13.25 3.37 -2.92
CA SER A 369 -11.82 3.20 -3.16
C SER A 369 -11.60 2.63 -4.55
N VAL A 370 -10.72 3.27 -5.32
CA VAL A 370 -10.43 2.87 -6.69
C VAL A 370 -8.95 3.05 -7.00
N GLU A 371 -8.51 2.30 -8.00
CA GLU A 371 -7.28 2.53 -8.71
C GLU A 371 -7.59 3.18 -10.06
N VAL A 372 -6.81 4.19 -10.44
CA VAL A 372 -6.94 4.88 -11.73
C VAL A 372 -5.66 4.74 -12.52
N LYS A 373 -5.77 4.23 -13.75
CA LYS A 373 -4.65 4.02 -14.68
C LYS A 373 -4.68 5.05 -15.79
N TRP A 374 -3.53 5.64 -16.13
CA TRP A 374 -3.45 6.66 -17.19
C TRP A 374 -2.07 6.71 -17.87
N ASP A 375 -2.05 7.32 -19.06
CA ASP A 375 -0.86 7.38 -19.93
C ASP A 375 -0.29 8.78 -20.15
N THR A 376 -0.98 9.81 -19.68
CA THR A 376 -0.66 11.22 -19.96
C THR A 376 -0.12 11.94 -18.72
N LEU A 377 0.43 13.14 -18.88
CA LEU A 377 0.75 13.96 -17.71
C LEU A 377 -0.54 14.48 -17.07
N ILE A 378 -0.57 14.52 -15.74
CA ILE A 378 -1.59 15.26 -15.00
C ILE A 378 -1.42 16.75 -15.35
N VAL A 379 -2.47 17.36 -15.90
CA VAL A 379 -2.46 18.76 -16.35
C VAL A 379 -2.99 19.66 -15.23
N PRO A 380 -2.73 20.99 -15.28
CA PRO A 380 -3.37 21.91 -14.35
C PRO A 380 -4.89 21.77 -14.40
N ASP A 381 -5.52 21.77 -13.21
CA ASP A 381 -6.97 21.71 -13.08
C ASP A 381 -7.61 22.95 -13.75
N PRO A 382 -8.58 22.78 -14.67
CA PRO A 382 -9.23 23.89 -15.37
C PRO A 382 -9.84 24.93 -14.42
N ASP A 383 -10.34 24.48 -13.28
CA ASP A 383 -10.96 25.32 -12.25
C ASP A 383 -9.96 25.83 -11.19
N ALA A 384 -8.71 25.34 -11.24
CA ALA A 384 -7.64 25.64 -10.29
C ALA A 384 -8.00 25.39 -8.81
N VAL A 385 -8.95 24.47 -8.55
CA VAL A 385 -9.38 24.09 -7.20
C VAL A 385 -8.55 22.91 -6.70
N ASN A 386 -8.30 21.94 -7.59
CA ASN A 386 -7.59 20.71 -7.29
C ASN A 386 -6.13 20.76 -7.76
N ALA A 387 -5.32 19.80 -7.32
CA ALA A 387 -3.89 19.74 -7.61
C ALA A 387 -3.59 19.46 -9.09
N GLY A 388 -4.58 18.97 -9.84
CA GLY A 388 -4.48 18.70 -11.27
C GLY A 388 -5.75 18.08 -11.82
N PHE A 389 -5.74 17.82 -13.10
CA PHE A 389 -6.78 17.14 -13.86
C PHE A 389 -6.19 15.95 -14.60
N MET A 390 -6.92 14.82 -14.61
CA MET A 390 -6.52 13.62 -15.33
C MET A 390 -7.70 12.96 -16.07
N SER A 391 -7.38 12.32 -17.18
CA SER A 391 -8.31 11.46 -17.93
C SER A 391 -7.80 10.01 -17.85
N PRO A 392 -8.36 9.18 -16.95
CA PRO A 392 -8.00 7.78 -16.83
C PRO A 392 -8.42 7.00 -18.09
N ARG A 393 -7.60 6.01 -18.46
CA ARG A 393 -8.04 4.98 -19.41
C ARG A 393 -8.84 3.89 -18.72
N MET A 394 -8.59 3.65 -17.44
CA MET A 394 -9.22 2.61 -16.65
C MET A 394 -9.42 3.09 -15.23
N ILE A 395 -10.59 2.76 -14.67
CA ILE A 395 -10.88 2.87 -13.25
C ILE A 395 -11.17 1.45 -12.76
N GLU A 396 -10.44 1.00 -11.77
CA GLU A 396 -10.57 -0.31 -11.17
C GLU A 396 -11.10 -0.18 -9.73
N LEU A 397 -12.15 -0.93 -9.41
CA LEU A 397 -12.71 -0.96 -8.05
C LEU A 397 -11.78 -1.74 -7.12
N GLU A 398 -11.40 -1.10 -6.02
CA GLU A 398 -10.49 -1.65 -5.03
C GLU A 398 -11.18 -2.04 -3.72
N GLU A 399 -10.54 -2.96 -2.98
CA GLU A 399 -11.01 -3.36 -1.66
C GLU A 399 -10.81 -2.22 -0.65
N GLN A 400 -11.83 -1.97 0.18
CA GLN A 400 -11.76 -1.01 1.27
C GLN A 400 -12.27 -1.60 2.58
N THR A 401 -11.90 -1.00 3.71
CA THR A 401 -12.42 -1.38 5.03
C THR A 401 -13.51 -0.42 5.49
N VAL A 402 -14.61 -0.97 5.99
CA VAL A 402 -15.68 -0.23 6.67
C VAL A 402 -15.95 -0.86 8.02
N THR A 403 -16.03 -0.02 9.04
CA THR A 403 -16.39 -0.42 10.40
C THR A 403 -17.83 -0.03 10.73
N GLY A 404 -18.46 -0.81 11.59
CA GLY A 404 -19.85 -0.57 11.99
C GLY A 404 -20.36 -1.61 12.94
N GLN A 405 -21.68 -1.55 13.19
CA GLN A 405 -22.38 -2.52 14.04
C GLN A 405 -23.14 -3.51 13.18
N VAL A 406 -23.07 -4.79 13.53
CA VAL A 406 -23.84 -5.83 12.84
C VAL A 406 -25.31 -5.71 13.22
N SER A 407 -26.20 -5.86 12.25
CA SER A 407 -27.63 -6.08 12.45
C SER A 407 -28.20 -7.08 11.45
N SER A 408 -29.23 -7.82 11.84
CA SER A 408 -29.93 -8.81 11.01
C SER A 408 -29.01 -9.89 10.42
N TYR A 409 -28.08 -10.44 11.21
CA TYR A 409 -27.19 -11.50 10.72
C TYR A 409 -27.96 -12.79 10.37
N ASN A 410 -27.79 -13.25 9.13
CA ASN A 410 -28.32 -14.49 8.60
C ASN A 410 -27.18 -15.44 8.25
N ALA A 411 -26.87 -16.36 9.17
CA ALA A 411 -25.81 -17.34 8.99
C ALA A 411 -26.04 -18.32 7.81
N LEU A 412 -27.30 -18.57 7.41
CA LEU A 412 -27.60 -19.47 6.29
C LEU A 412 -27.26 -18.83 4.94
N LEU A 413 -27.45 -17.52 4.84
CA LEU A 413 -27.15 -16.76 3.62
C LEU A 413 -25.76 -16.11 3.67
N GLY A 414 -25.11 -16.09 4.83
CA GLY A 414 -23.86 -15.36 5.02
C GLY A 414 -24.05 -13.85 4.86
N THR A 415 -25.19 -13.29 5.27
CA THR A 415 -25.48 -11.86 5.08
C THR A 415 -25.78 -11.15 6.39
N PHE A 416 -25.49 -9.85 6.46
CA PHE A 416 -25.94 -8.95 7.52
C PHE A 416 -26.01 -7.51 7.02
N THR A 417 -26.60 -6.64 7.82
CA THR A 417 -26.54 -5.19 7.63
C THR A 417 -25.46 -4.62 8.54
N LEU A 418 -24.60 -3.78 7.98
CA LEU A 418 -23.58 -3.04 8.73
C LEU A 418 -24.10 -1.62 8.95
N ASP A 419 -24.46 -1.30 10.18
CA ASP A 419 -24.85 0.05 10.58
C ASP A 419 -23.61 0.93 10.67
N VAL A 420 -23.53 1.92 9.78
CA VAL A 420 -22.34 2.73 9.59
C VAL A 420 -22.37 3.95 10.54
N PRO A 421 -21.30 4.22 11.31
CA PRO A 421 -21.22 5.38 12.18
C PRO A 421 -21.51 6.69 11.45
N SER A 422 -22.26 7.60 12.08
CA SER A 422 -22.68 8.88 11.49
C SER A 422 -21.52 9.80 11.12
N ASP A 423 -20.39 9.64 11.81
CA ASP A 423 -19.16 10.37 11.60
C ASP A 423 -18.19 9.67 10.64
N SER A 424 -18.56 8.52 10.07
CA SER A 424 -17.69 7.86 9.09
C SER A 424 -17.54 8.68 7.81
N ALA A 425 -16.38 8.57 7.16
CA ALA A 425 -16.09 9.23 5.89
C ALA A 425 -17.13 8.88 4.82
N ILE A 426 -17.45 7.59 4.65
CA ILE A 426 -18.43 7.14 3.64
C ILE A 426 -19.83 7.70 3.91
N ARG A 427 -20.26 7.81 5.17
CA ARG A 427 -21.56 8.39 5.52
C ARG A 427 -21.56 9.90 5.46
N THR A 428 -20.43 10.53 5.74
CA THR A 428 -20.25 11.99 5.64
C THR A 428 -20.34 12.43 4.18
N MET A 429 -19.72 11.67 3.28
CA MET A 429 -19.81 11.88 1.83
C MET A 429 -21.18 11.52 1.25
N ASN A 430 -21.93 10.64 1.92
CA ASN A 430 -23.24 10.16 1.48
C ASN A 430 -24.26 10.29 2.61
N THR A 431 -24.80 11.48 2.84
CA THR A 431 -25.65 11.79 4.00
C THR A 431 -26.90 10.91 4.14
N GLY A 432 -27.39 10.30 3.04
CA GLY A 432 -28.49 9.34 3.02
C GLY A 432 -28.10 7.89 3.36
N LEU A 433 -26.80 7.58 3.40
CA LEU A 433 -26.29 6.25 3.75
C LEU A 433 -26.37 6.05 5.26
N ILE A 434 -27.13 5.05 5.70
CA ILE A 434 -27.20 4.65 7.11
C ILE A 434 -26.57 3.28 7.35
N SER A 435 -26.60 2.42 6.35
CA SER A 435 -26.21 1.02 6.47
C SER A 435 -25.73 0.46 5.13
N ILE A 436 -24.89 -0.58 5.20
CA ILE A 436 -24.40 -1.32 4.03
C ILE A 436 -24.82 -2.78 4.16
N SER A 437 -25.37 -3.37 3.11
CA SER A 437 -25.64 -4.81 3.08
C SER A 437 -24.34 -5.56 2.86
N VAL A 438 -23.95 -6.44 3.79
CA VAL A 438 -22.73 -7.25 3.68
C VAL A 438 -23.08 -8.66 3.24
N ARG A 439 -22.35 -9.15 2.23
CA ARG A 439 -22.41 -10.53 1.73
C ARG A 439 -21.08 -11.24 1.99
N GLN A 440 -21.15 -12.38 2.66
CA GLN A 440 -20.05 -13.33 2.76
C GLN A 440 -20.06 -14.21 1.51
N VAL A 441 -18.88 -14.44 0.96
CA VAL A 441 -18.61 -15.43 -0.09
C VAL A 441 -17.93 -16.65 0.54
N PRO A 442 -17.88 -17.81 -0.13
CA PRO A 442 -17.31 -19.02 0.46
C PRO A 442 -15.88 -18.88 1.01
N GLN A 443 -15.07 -17.96 0.47
CA GLN A 443 -13.73 -17.65 0.97
C GLN A 443 -13.63 -16.48 1.96
N THR A 444 -14.75 -15.91 2.42
CA THR A 444 -14.72 -14.81 3.40
C THR A 444 -14.04 -15.29 4.67
N TYR A 445 -12.95 -14.62 5.04
CA TYR A 445 -12.21 -14.91 6.26
C TYR A 445 -12.88 -14.26 7.47
N LEU A 446 -13.23 -15.06 8.48
CA LEU A 446 -13.82 -14.61 9.72
C LEU A 446 -12.77 -14.65 10.85
N ARG A 447 -12.30 -13.47 11.29
CA ARG A 447 -11.30 -13.32 12.36
C ARG A 447 -12.00 -13.14 13.70
N ASN A 448 -11.49 -13.82 14.73
CA ASN A 448 -11.93 -13.73 16.14
C ASN A 448 -13.38 -14.16 16.44
N SER A 449 -14.19 -14.51 15.43
CA SER A 449 -15.51 -15.09 15.63
C SER A 449 -16.03 -15.78 14.35
N PRO A 450 -16.59 -17.00 14.43
CA PRO A 450 -17.23 -17.66 13.28
C PRO A 450 -18.68 -17.18 13.04
N THR A 451 -19.26 -16.42 13.97
CA THR A 451 -20.65 -15.92 13.92
C THR A 451 -20.72 -14.50 14.45
N PHE A 452 -21.73 -13.72 14.04
CA PHE A 452 -21.95 -12.36 14.52
C PHE A 452 -23.31 -12.25 15.20
N ASN A 453 -23.38 -11.46 16.28
CA ASN A 453 -24.65 -11.08 16.90
C ASN A 453 -24.99 -9.63 16.53
N ASP A 454 -26.27 -9.30 16.60
CA ASP A 454 -26.71 -7.91 16.47
C ASP A 454 -26.05 -7.03 17.56
N GLY A 455 -25.51 -5.88 17.16
CA GLY A 455 -24.74 -4.98 18.00
C GLY A 455 -23.27 -5.37 18.20
N ASP A 456 -22.77 -6.38 17.49
CA ASP A 456 -21.33 -6.62 17.44
C ASP A 456 -20.64 -5.53 16.61
N ALA A 457 -19.63 -4.89 17.18
CA ALA A 457 -18.74 -4.01 16.43
C ALA A 457 -17.84 -4.88 15.54
N VAL A 458 -17.84 -4.62 14.24
CA VAL A 458 -17.01 -5.36 13.28
C VAL A 458 -16.30 -4.42 12.32
N LYS A 459 -15.19 -4.91 11.77
CA LYS A 459 -14.52 -4.34 10.61
C LYS A 459 -14.70 -5.29 9.44
N VAL A 460 -15.21 -4.79 8.33
CA VAL A 460 -15.45 -5.54 7.10
C VAL A 460 -14.51 -4.99 6.04
N ARG A 461 -13.74 -5.85 5.38
CA ARG A 461 -12.90 -5.51 4.22
C ARG A 461 -13.41 -6.22 2.98
N GLY A 462 -13.44 -5.52 1.87
CA GLY A 462 -13.91 -6.06 0.59
C GLY A 462 -14.34 -4.96 -0.38
N LEU A 463 -15.05 -5.35 -1.44
CA LEU A 463 -15.48 -4.47 -2.52
C LEU A 463 -16.88 -3.90 -2.25
N ILE A 464 -17.07 -2.60 -2.47
CA ILE A 464 -18.38 -1.93 -2.29
C ILE A 464 -18.98 -1.53 -3.63
N PHE A 465 -20.20 -1.99 -3.86
CA PHE A 465 -21.00 -1.75 -5.06
C PHE A 465 -22.25 -0.93 -4.72
N VAL A 466 -22.72 -0.14 -5.69
CA VAL A 466 -24.08 0.39 -5.68
C VAL A 466 -25.05 -0.75 -6.02
N HIS A 467 -26.15 -0.86 -5.27
CA HIS A 467 -27.17 -1.87 -5.52
C HIS A 467 -27.72 -1.74 -6.96
N PRO A 468 -27.98 -2.84 -7.70
CA PRO A 468 -28.38 -2.79 -9.11
C PRO A 468 -29.65 -1.98 -9.39
N ASP A 469 -30.57 -1.92 -8.41
CA ASP A 469 -31.81 -1.14 -8.50
C ASP A 469 -31.59 0.39 -8.32
N TYR A 470 -30.35 0.81 -8.07
CA TYR A 470 -29.96 2.17 -7.79
C TYR A 470 -28.94 2.65 -8.85
N SER A 471 -29.17 3.85 -9.38
CA SER A 471 -28.19 4.58 -10.21
C SER A 471 -27.83 5.86 -9.49
N TYR A 472 -26.54 6.06 -9.20
CA TYR A 472 -26.09 7.23 -8.43
C TYR A 472 -26.17 8.51 -9.27
N VAL A 473 -25.94 8.40 -10.58
CA VAL A 473 -25.85 9.54 -11.53
C VAL A 473 -27.17 10.33 -11.70
N MET A 474 -28.27 9.92 -11.05
CA MET A 474 -29.54 10.64 -11.10
C MET A 474 -30.23 10.86 -9.74
N GLN A 475 -29.54 10.70 -8.61
CA GLN A 475 -30.19 10.90 -7.31
C GLN A 475 -30.18 12.36 -6.85
N HIS A 476 -31.35 12.81 -6.40
CA HIS A 476 -31.47 14.07 -5.66
C HIS A 476 -30.77 13.94 -4.31
N PRO A 477 -30.13 15.01 -3.80
CA PRO A 477 -29.58 15.01 -2.45
C PRO A 477 -30.66 14.59 -1.43
N GLY A 478 -30.50 13.42 -0.80
CA GLY A 478 -31.41 12.89 0.22
C GLY A 478 -32.07 11.54 -0.08
N ASP A 479 -31.95 11.01 -1.31
CA ASP A 479 -32.37 9.63 -1.57
C ASP A 479 -31.43 8.64 -0.85
N PRO A 480 -31.94 7.51 -0.31
CA PRO A 480 -31.12 6.53 0.37
C PRO A 480 -30.19 5.85 -0.63
N LEU A 481 -28.89 5.98 -0.42
CA LEU A 481 -27.88 5.21 -1.13
C LEU A 481 -27.87 3.78 -0.57
N VAL A 482 -28.14 2.79 -1.44
CA VAL A 482 -28.11 1.38 -1.05
C VAL A 482 -26.83 0.76 -1.58
N LEU A 483 -25.97 0.36 -0.65
CA LEU A 483 -24.67 -0.24 -0.95
C LEU A 483 -24.66 -1.73 -0.58
N VAL A 484 -23.94 -2.50 -1.38
CA VAL A 484 -23.62 -3.91 -1.12
C VAL A 484 -22.12 -4.05 -1.01
N MET A 485 -21.66 -4.63 0.09
CA MET A 485 -20.26 -4.97 0.30
C MET A 485 -20.07 -6.47 0.22
N VAL A 486 -19.19 -6.94 -0.66
CA VAL A 486 -18.75 -8.34 -0.69
C VAL A 486 -17.51 -8.47 0.15
N ALA A 487 -17.61 -9.17 1.27
CA ALA A 487 -16.56 -9.25 2.25
C ALA A 487 -15.50 -10.29 1.86
N ASP A 488 -14.24 -9.86 1.77
CA ASP A 488 -13.07 -10.75 1.81
C ASP A 488 -12.77 -11.13 3.26
N ARG A 489 -12.95 -10.19 4.19
CA ARG A 489 -12.61 -10.39 5.60
C ARG A 489 -13.56 -9.67 6.53
N ILE A 490 -13.89 -10.30 7.65
CA ILE A 490 -14.64 -9.70 8.76
C ILE A 490 -13.89 -9.99 10.06
N SER A 491 -13.64 -8.95 10.85
CA SER A 491 -13.03 -9.07 12.17
C SER A 491 -13.91 -8.43 13.24
N LYS A 492 -14.09 -9.14 14.35
CA LYS A 492 -14.68 -8.61 15.59
C LYS A 492 -13.60 -8.02 16.48
#